data_AF-A0A496YYF7-F1
#
_entry.id   AF-A0A496YYF7-F1
#
_cell.length_a   1.000
_cell.length_b   1.000
_cell.length_c   1.000
_cell.angle_alpha   90.00
_cell.angle_beta   90.00
_cell.angle_gamma   90.00
#
_symmetry.space_group_name_H-M   'P 1'
#
loop_
_entity.id
_entity.type
_entity.pdbx_description
1 polymer ?
#
loop_
_entity_poly.entity_id
_entity_poly.type
_entity_poly.pdbx_seq_one_letter_code
_entity_poly.pdbx_strand_id
1 'polypeptide(L)'
;MYKFGLTKSAGDKEYAKGYAESLALSRAGGYGIYKIAKKKAEGVLVRRGVDPLFWGLYKAFVNELVHKVFVRGTDTVEAVINAWSRQGLDPGVLAEIAESLAAEVVEVPEAPPRG
;
A
#
# COMPACT_ATOMS: atom_id res chain seq x y z
N MET A 1 -7.57 -46.72 -22.69
CA MET A 1 -7.59 -46.39 -21.26
C MET A 1 -6.21 -45.86 -20.88
N TYR A 2 -6.00 -44.53 -20.96
CA TYR A 2 -4.67 -43.94 -20.73
C TYR A 2 -4.44 -43.71 -19.24
N LYS A 3 -3.44 -44.41 -18.70
CA LYS A 3 -3.02 -44.32 -17.30
C LYS A 3 -2.10 -43.11 -17.17
N PHE A 4 -2.65 -41.95 -16.77
CA PHE A 4 -1.86 -40.78 -16.40
C PHE A 4 -1.08 -41.09 -15.12
N GLY A 5 0.17 -41.54 -15.28
CA GLY A 5 1.13 -41.60 -14.20
C GLY A 5 1.53 -40.19 -13.80
N LEU A 6 0.99 -39.70 -12.68
CA LEU A 6 1.50 -38.51 -11.99
C LEU A 6 2.88 -38.86 -11.40
N THR A 7 3.91 -38.85 -12.23
CA THR A 7 5.30 -38.81 -11.76
C THR A 7 5.55 -37.42 -11.19
N LYS A 8 5.37 -37.25 -9.87
CA LYS A 8 5.87 -36.11 -9.10
C LYS A 8 7.37 -36.05 -9.27
N SER A 9 7.84 -35.30 -10.26
CA SER A 9 9.28 -35.12 -10.54
C SER A 9 9.77 -33.82 -9.91
N ALA A 10 11.07 -33.74 -9.64
CA ALA A 10 11.71 -32.61 -8.97
C ALA A 10 11.40 -31.23 -9.61
N GLY A 11 11.03 -31.19 -10.90
CA GLY A 11 10.58 -29.98 -11.59
C GLY A 11 9.34 -29.34 -10.94
N ASP A 12 8.40 -30.14 -10.42
CA ASP A 12 7.19 -29.63 -9.76
C ASP A 12 7.52 -28.80 -8.50
N LYS A 13 8.60 -29.17 -7.79
CA LYS A 13 9.05 -28.44 -6.59
C LYS A 13 9.73 -27.13 -6.95
N GLU A 14 10.46 -27.10 -8.05
CA GLU A 14 11.18 -25.91 -8.51
C GLU A 14 10.20 -24.87 -9.09
N TYR A 15 9.20 -25.32 -9.86
CA TYR A 15 8.09 -24.46 -10.28
C TYR A 15 7.24 -23.98 -9.10
N ALA A 16 6.95 -24.85 -8.13
CA ALA A 16 6.22 -24.44 -6.91
C ALA A 16 7.00 -23.41 -6.09
N LYS A 17 8.34 -23.56 -6.00
CA LYS A 17 9.21 -22.61 -5.32
C LYS A 17 9.24 -21.26 -6.04
N GLY A 18 9.48 -21.24 -7.36
CA GLY A 18 9.47 -20.01 -8.15
C GLY A 18 8.11 -19.30 -8.12
N TYR A 19 7.00 -20.05 -8.09
CA TYR A 19 5.66 -19.49 -7.90
C TYR A 19 5.49 -18.88 -6.50
N ALA A 20 5.90 -19.59 -5.44
CA ALA A 20 5.82 -19.09 -4.07
C ALA A 20 6.66 -17.82 -3.87
N GLU A 21 7.86 -17.77 -4.44
CA GLU A 21 8.74 -16.59 -4.43
C GLU A 21 8.13 -15.41 -5.19
N SER A 22 7.58 -15.64 -6.38
CA SER A 22 6.89 -14.60 -7.17
C SER A 22 5.66 -14.05 -6.43
N LEU A 23 4.92 -14.91 -5.73
CA LEU A 23 3.76 -14.52 -4.94
C LEU A 23 4.17 -13.73 -3.68
N ALA A 24 5.27 -14.13 -3.03
CA ALA A 24 5.83 -13.45 -1.88
C ALA A 24 6.37 -12.06 -2.25
N LEU A 25 7.08 -11.95 -3.37
CA LEU A 25 7.56 -10.68 -3.94
C LEU A 25 6.39 -9.76 -4.30
N SER A 26 5.36 -10.30 -4.95
CA SER A 26 4.15 -9.53 -5.29
C SER A 26 3.39 -9.07 -4.05
N ARG A 27 3.35 -9.88 -2.98
CA ARG A 27 2.79 -9.47 -1.68
C ARG A 27 3.65 -8.43 -0.97
N ALA A 28 4.98 -8.56 -1.02
CA ALA A 28 5.89 -7.60 -0.43
C ALA A 28 5.77 -6.23 -1.12
N GLY A 29 5.77 -6.21 -2.46
CA GLY A 29 5.58 -4.99 -3.25
C GLY A 29 4.17 -4.40 -3.14
N GLY A 30 3.14 -5.24 -3.10
CA GLY A 30 1.75 -4.80 -3.05
C GLY A 30 1.24 -4.42 -1.66
N TYR A 31 1.47 -5.25 -0.64
CA TYR A 31 0.94 -5.05 0.73
C TYR A 31 1.91 -4.27 1.63
N GLY A 32 3.21 -4.35 1.38
CA GLY A 32 4.25 -3.71 2.21
C GLY A 32 4.04 -2.20 2.32
N ILE A 33 3.75 -1.54 1.19
CA ILE A 33 3.55 -0.09 1.11
C ILE A 33 2.41 0.37 2.04
N TYR A 34 1.26 -0.31 2.01
CA TYR A 34 0.12 0.05 2.85
C TYR A 34 0.41 -0.14 4.35
N LYS A 35 1.17 -1.19 4.71
CA LYS A 35 1.54 -1.45 6.11
C LYS A 35 2.47 -0.37 6.65
N ILE A 36 3.49 0.01 5.86
CA ILE A 36 4.43 1.08 6.20
C ILE A 36 3.67 2.41 6.32
N ALA A 37 2.83 2.72 5.34
CA ALA A 37 2.05 3.96 5.33
C ALA A 37 1.14 4.11 6.55
N LYS A 38 0.45 3.03 6.95
CA LYS A 38 -0.39 3.03 8.16
C LYS A 38 0.43 3.29 9.43
N LYS A 39 1.59 2.63 9.57
CA LYS A 39 2.45 2.81 10.74
C LYS A 39 2.98 4.25 10.85
N LYS A 40 3.31 4.87 9.71
CA LYS A 40 3.71 6.29 9.67
C LYS A 40 2.57 7.22 10.06
N ALA A 41 1.39 7.00 9.49
CA ALA A 41 0.21 7.78 9.84
C ALA A 41 -0.10 7.68 11.34
N GLU A 42 0.01 6.50 11.95
CA GLU A 42 -0.12 6.34 13.41
C GLU A 42 0.84 7.24 14.19
N GLY A 43 2.09 7.39 13.74
CA GLY A 43 3.04 8.32 14.34
C GLY A 43 2.57 9.78 14.29
N VAL A 44 1.97 10.21 13.17
CA VAL A 44 1.37 11.55 13.04
C VAL A 44 0.17 11.71 13.97
N LEU A 45 -0.73 10.73 13.99
CA LEU A 45 -1.94 10.75 14.81
C LEU A 45 -1.64 10.87 16.31
N VAL A 46 -0.60 10.16 16.77
CA VAL A 46 -0.11 10.25 18.15
C VAL A 46 0.44 11.65 18.45
N ARG A 47 1.31 12.19 17.58
CA ARG A 47 1.89 13.54 17.79
C ARG A 47 0.84 14.65 17.77
N ARG A 48 -0.17 14.52 16.92
CA ARG A 48 -1.28 15.47 16.77
C ARG A 48 -2.37 15.31 17.83
N GLY A 49 -2.26 14.31 18.71
CA GLY A 49 -3.24 14.07 19.77
C GLY A 49 -4.63 13.70 19.24
N VAL A 50 -4.71 13.04 18.08
CA VAL A 50 -5.99 12.63 17.49
C VAL A 50 -6.61 11.54 18.34
N ASP A 51 -7.89 11.69 18.68
CA ASP A 51 -8.64 10.68 19.44
C ASP A 51 -8.61 9.31 18.70
N PRO A 52 -8.21 8.21 19.38
CA PRO A 52 -8.20 6.86 18.83
C PRO A 52 -9.49 6.43 18.12
N LEU A 53 -10.64 6.97 18.51
CA LEU A 53 -11.92 6.70 17.86
C LEU A 53 -11.92 7.07 16.37
N PHE A 54 -11.20 8.14 16.00
CA PHE A 54 -11.12 8.61 14.60
C PHE A 54 -9.99 7.96 13.80
N TRP A 55 -9.11 7.17 14.42
CA TRP A 55 -7.96 6.58 13.73
C TRP A 55 -8.39 5.68 12.57
N GLY A 56 -9.55 5.03 12.67
CA GLY A 56 -10.11 4.25 11.56
C GLY A 56 -10.29 5.07 10.28
N LEU A 57 -10.80 6.31 10.40
CA LEU A 57 -11.02 7.22 9.28
C LEU A 57 -9.70 7.70 8.68
N TYR A 58 -8.73 8.10 9.50
CA TYR A 58 -7.41 8.49 9.00
C TYR A 58 -6.68 7.32 8.33
N LYS A 59 -6.83 6.08 8.82
CA LYS A 59 -6.28 4.89 8.15
C LYS A 59 -6.99 4.58 6.84
N ALA A 60 -8.28 4.92 6.71
CA ALA A 60 -9.00 4.80 5.44
C ALA A 60 -8.51 5.83 4.42
N PHE A 61 -8.33 7.10 4.84
CA PHE A 61 -7.66 8.13 4.05
C PHE A 61 -6.29 7.66 3.54
N VAL A 62 -5.45 7.09 4.41
CA VAL A 62 -4.13 6.56 4.02
C VAL A 62 -4.23 5.50 2.93
N ASN A 63 -5.20 4.58 3.02
CA ASN A 63 -5.38 3.57 1.97
C ASN A 63 -5.75 4.22 0.64
N GLU A 64 -6.66 5.18 0.67
CA GLU A 64 -7.11 5.89 -0.54
C GLU A 64 -5.99 6.70 -1.16
N LEU A 65 -5.23 7.44 -0.34
CA LEU A 65 -4.08 8.23 -0.77
C LEU A 65 -3.02 7.35 -1.43
N VAL A 66 -2.64 6.24 -0.78
CA VAL A 66 -1.69 5.27 -1.34
C VAL A 66 -2.21 4.67 -2.64
N HIS A 67 -3.47 4.27 -2.67
CA HIS A 67 -4.03 3.62 -3.85
C HIS A 67 -4.17 4.55 -5.05
N LYS A 68 -4.74 5.74 -4.85
CA LYS A 68 -5.08 6.67 -5.93
C LYS A 68 -3.90 7.52 -6.38
N VAL A 69 -3.06 7.97 -5.45
CA VAL A 69 -1.95 8.87 -5.75
C VAL A 69 -0.68 8.07 -6.02
N PHE A 70 -0.20 7.30 -5.05
CA PHE A 70 1.12 6.67 -5.15
C PHE A 70 1.17 5.41 -6.02
N VAL A 71 0.10 4.62 -6.05
CA VAL A 71 0.06 3.36 -6.83
C VAL A 71 -0.53 3.56 -8.23
N ARG A 72 -1.62 4.31 -8.34
CA ARG A 72 -2.33 4.49 -9.63
C ARG A 72 -2.03 5.80 -10.35
N GLY A 73 -1.63 6.86 -9.65
CA GLY A 73 -1.46 8.19 -10.25
C GLY A 73 -2.74 8.78 -10.85
N THR A 74 -3.92 8.38 -10.36
CA THR A 74 -5.23 8.79 -10.90
C THR A 74 -5.78 10.05 -10.26
N ASP A 75 -5.18 10.52 -9.17
CA ASP A 75 -5.66 11.64 -8.37
C ASP A 75 -4.47 12.40 -7.77
N THR A 76 -4.70 13.61 -7.25
CA THR A 76 -3.66 14.40 -6.55
C THR A 76 -3.80 14.32 -5.04
N VAL A 77 -2.71 14.62 -4.32
CA VAL A 77 -2.72 14.66 -2.85
C VAL A 77 -3.77 15.67 -2.35
N GLU A 78 -3.82 16.85 -2.95
CA GLU A 78 -4.73 17.93 -2.58
C GLU A 78 -6.19 17.54 -2.81
N ALA A 79 -6.48 16.84 -3.90
CA ALA A 79 -7.83 16.38 -4.21
C ALA A 79 -8.32 15.36 -3.16
N VAL A 80 -7.48 14.40 -2.78
CA VAL A 80 -7.81 13.42 -1.73
C VAL A 80 -7.95 14.11 -0.37
N ILE A 81 -7.05 15.03 0.00
CA ILE A 81 -7.16 15.81 1.26
C ILE A 81 -8.48 16.60 1.27
N ASN A 82 -8.83 17.28 0.19
CA ASN A 82 -10.06 18.06 0.08
C ASN A 82 -11.31 17.19 0.20
N ALA A 83 -11.30 15.97 -0.34
CA ALA A 83 -12.43 15.04 -0.24
C ALA A 83 -12.68 14.60 1.21
N TRP A 84 -11.62 14.35 1.98
CA TRP A 84 -11.70 13.90 3.37
C TRP A 84 -11.91 15.05 4.36
N SER A 85 -11.37 16.24 4.08
CA SER A 85 -11.60 17.42 4.91
C SER A 85 -13.07 17.86 4.88
N ARG A 86 -13.74 17.74 3.72
CA ARG A 86 -15.19 17.96 3.59
C ARG A 86 -16.05 16.99 4.42
N GLN A 87 -15.48 15.85 4.80
CA GLN A 87 -16.13 14.86 5.67
C GLN A 87 -15.84 15.11 7.16
N GLY A 88 -15.15 16.20 7.49
CA GLY A 88 -14.91 16.63 8.87
C GLY A 88 -13.57 16.18 9.46
N LEU A 89 -12.65 15.59 8.67
CA LEU A 89 -11.29 15.31 9.13
C LEU A 89 -10.44 16.60 9.12
N ASP A 90 -9.50 16.71 10.07
CA ASP A 90 -8.63 17.88 10.18
C ASP A 90 -7.67 17.94 8.99
N PRO A 91 -7.76 18.97 8.12
CA PRO A 91 -6.90 19.10 6.95
C PRO A 91 -5.41 19.23 7.31
N GLY A 92 -5.06 19.79 8.47
CA GLY A 92 -3.69 19.86 8.95
C GLY A 92 -3.11 18.48 9.27
N VAL A 93 -3.90 17.61 9.88
CA VAL A 93 -3.49 16.21 10.13
C VAL A 93 -3.37 15.44 8.82
N LEU A 94 -4.32 15.62 7.90
CA LEU A 94 -4.28 14.97 6.58
C LEU A 94 -3.04 15.38 5.76
N ALA A 95 -2.69 16.67 5.78
CA ALA A 95 -1.51 17.20 5.11
C ALA A 95 -0.21 16.64 5.70
N GLU A 96 -0.07 16.62 7.03
CA GLU A 96 1.13 16.07 7.69
C GLU A 96 1.29 14.56 7.42
N ILE A 97 0.18 13.81 7.36
CA ILE A 97 0.20 12.41 6.93
C ILE A 97 0.69 12.30 5.50
N ALA A 98 0.16 13.11 4.57
CA ALA A 98 0.53 13.04 3.17
C ALA A 98 2.01 13.40 2.93
N GLU A 99 2.52 14.43 3.61
CA GLU A 99 3.92 14.84 3.57
C GLU A 99 4.85 13.73 4.10
N SER A 100 4.49 13.13 5.24
CA SER A 100 5.24 12.02 5.85
C SER A 100 5.37 10.79 4.93
N LEU A 101 4.39 10.61 4.03
CA LEU A 101 4.36 9.53 3.05
C LEU A 101 5.11 9.90 1.77
N ALA A 102 4.95 11.13 1.27
CA ALA A 102 5.62 11.62 0.07
C ALA A 102 7.15 11.56 0.19
N ALA A 103 7.70 11.85 1.37
CA ALA A 103 9.14 11.79 1.63
C ALA A 103 9.78 10.41 1.38
N GLU A 104 9.00 9.32 1.34
CA GLU A 104 9.53 7.95 1.22
C GLU A 104 9.16 7.29 -0.11
N VAL A 105 8.07 7.72 -0.75
CA VAL A 105 7.66 7.20 -2.07
C VAL A 105 8.60 7.66 -3.18
N VAL A 106 9.28 8.81 -3.01
CA VAL A 106 10.33 9.28 -3.93
C VAL A 106 11.54 8.31 -3.98
N GLU A 107 11.71 7.44 -2.97
CA GLU A 107 12.80 6.45 -2.94
C GLU A 107 12.41 5.06 -3.45
N VAL A 108 11.15 4.83 -3.84
CA VAL A 108 10.76 3.55 -4.45
C VAL A 108 11.02 3.63 -5.96
N PRO A 109 12.01 2.91 -6.50
CA PRO A 109 12.41 3.04 -7.89
C PRO A 109 11.24 2.66 -8.80
N GLU A 110 11.03 3.52 -9.79
CA GLU A 110 10.12 3.38 -10.91
C GLU A 110 10.05 1.92 -11.39
N ALA A 111 8.88 1.31 -11.28
CA ALA A 111 8.66 -0.02 -11.83
C ALA A 111 8.92 0.02 -13.34
N PRO A 112 9.64 -0.96 -13.92
CA PRO A 112 10.03 -0.89 -15.32
C PRO A 112 8.80 -0.83 -16.22
N PRO A 113 8.89 -0.11 -17.36
CA PRO A 113 7.77 0.02 -18.28
C PRO A 113 7.31 -1.37 -18.72
N ARG A 114 6.00 -1.60 -18.66
CA ARG A 114 5.40 -2.79 -19.27
C ARG A 114 5.64 -2.70 -20.77
N GLY A 115 6.57 -3.53 -21.25
CA GLY A 115 6.84 -3.71 -22.69
C GLY A 115 5.70 -4.39 -23.42
#